data_AF-A0A1H9I2F2-F1
#
_entry.id   AF-A0A1H9I2F2-F1
#
_cell.length_a   1.000
_cell.length_b   1.000
_cell.length_c   1.000
_cell.angle_alpha   90.00
_cell.angle_beta   90.00
_cell.angle_gamma   90.00
#
_symmetry.space_group_name_H-M   'P 1'
#
loop_
_entity.id
_entity.type
_entity.pdbx_description
1 polymer ?
#
loop_
_entity_poly.entity_id
_entity_poly.type
_entity_poly.pdbx_seq_one_letter_code
_entity_poly.pdbx_strand_id
1 'polypeptide(L)'
;MIATAETTPAPRPYRGRFAPTPSGLLHLGSLYTALASYLDARCAGGRWLLRIDDLDVQRCQPGMADSILRQLEQHGLEWDEAPRYQSRYRELYEARLKQLRENAEVYACDCSRSDQASRLRIALDGPVYDGRCRERGLREAQHALRLRTPEGSLSFEDAIQGRVTREIGADIGDFVLRRRDGIIGYHLACAVDEAEQGISHVVRGADLLGSSFCQLLLMQTLGIRPPSYAHLPVLQDARQAKLSKQNHAPAIQALQAADNLWRCLQLLQQNPPEDLRGAAPAPLLNWAVAHWRLSRITARQALTLETPA
;
A
#
# COMPACT_ATOMS: atom_id res chain seq x y z
N MET A 1 41.24 1.63 8.36
CA MET A 1 40.38 2.32 7.36
C MET A 1 40.44 1.50 6.07
N ILE A 2 39.42 0.69 5.81
CA ILE A 2 39.24 0.00 4.53
C ILE A 2 37.97 0.61 3.96
N ALA A 3 38.11 1.46 2.96
CA ALA A 3 36.99 2.00 2.20
C ALA A 3 36.42 0.85 1.38
N THR A 4 35.26 0.33 1.79
CA THR A 4 34.47 -0.57 0.96
C THR A 4 33.86 0.26 -0.15
N ALA A 5 34.30 0.05 -1.39
CA ALA A 5 33.66 0.61 -2.56
C ALA A 5 32.19 0.15 -2.57
N GLU A 6 31.26 1.09 -2.40
CA GLU A 6 29.84 0.85 -2.57
C GLU A 6 29.56 0.58 -4.04
N THR A 7 29.63 -0.70 -4.42
CA THR A 7 29.13 -1.15 -5.72
C THR A 7 27.65 -0.81 -5.78
N THR A 8 27.27 0.20 -6.58
CA THR A 8 25.87 0.55 -6.80
C THR A 8 25.16 -0.67 -7.39
N PRO A 9 24.15 -1.25 -6.73
CA PRO A 9 23.52 -2.46 -7.22
C PRO A 9 22.86 -2.18 -8.57
N ALA A 10 23.01 -3.11 -9.53
CA ALA A 10 22.42 -3.00 -10.86
C ALA A 10 20.91 -2.65 -10.79
N PRO A 11 20.41 -1.84 -11.73
CA PRO A 11 19.01 -1.44 -11.74
C PRO A 11 18.11 -2.67 -11.85
N ARG A 12 17.15 -2.80 -10.93
CA ARG A 12 16.16 -3.90 -10.96
C ARG A 12 15.16 -3.64 -12.09
N PRO A 13 14.73 -4.66 -12.84
CA PRO A 13 13.65 -4.50 -13.79
C PRO A 13 12.39 -4.00 -13.07
N TYR A 14 11.62 -3.12 -13.71
CA TYR A 14 10.42 -2.58 -13.10
C TYR A 14 9.41 -3.71 -12.85
N ARG A 15 9.04 -3.87 -11.59
CA ARG A 15 7.93 -4.68 -11.08
C ARG A 15 7.13 -3.82 -10.11
N GLY A 16 5.87 -3.56 -10.46
CA GLY A 16 4.88 -2.87 -9.63
C GLY A 16 3.68 -3.76 -9.35
N ARG A 17 2.74 -3.28 -8.54
CA ARG A 17 1.54 -4.06 -8.20
C ARG A 17 0.32 -3.22 -7.84
N PHE A 18 -0.85 -3.81 -8.00
CA PHE A 18 -2.06 -3.41 -7.29
C PHE A 18 -2.41 -4.45 -6.22
N ALA A 19 -2.70 -3.98 -4.99
CA ALA A 19 -2.88 -4.83 -3.83
C ALA A 19 -4.19 -4.53 -3.07
N PRO A 20 -5.38 -4.91 -3.59
CA PRO A 20 -6.65 -4.63 -2.93
C PRO A 20 -7.00 -5.65 -1.84
N THR A 21 -7.63 -5.17 -0.76
CA THR A 21 -8.38 -6.02 0.17
C THR A 21 -9.77 -6.32 -0.40
N PRO A 22 -10.22 -7.59 -0.45
CA PRO A 22 -11.50 -7.99 -1.03
C PRO A 22 -12.70 -7.74 -0.08
N SER A 23 -12.81 -6.52 0.43
CA SER A 23 -13.87 -6.08 1.36
C SER A 23 -15.13 -5.54 0.67
N GLY A 24 -15.25 -5.73 -0.64
CA GLY A 24 -16.29 -5.15 -1.51
C GLY A 24 -15.76 -4.87 -2.93
N LEU A 25 -16.61 -4.31 -3.79
CA LEU A 25 -16.26 -3.96 -5.18
C LEU A 25 -15.27 -2.78 -5.27
N LEU A 26 -14.59 -2.66 -6.42
CA LEU A 26 -13.81 -1.47 -6.73
C LEU A 26 -14.71 -0.23 -6.81
N HIS A 27 -14.17 0.89 -6.36
CA HIS A 27 -14.74 2.23 -6.47
C HIS A 27 -13.73 3.12 -7.20
N LEU A 28 -14.13 4.34 -7.57
CA LEU A 28 -13.28 5.23 -8.39
C LEU A 28 -11.87 5.43 -7.81
N GLY A 29 -11.74 5.62 -6.49
CA GLY A 29 -10.43 5.76 -5.82
C GLY A 29 -9.52 4.52 -5.92
N SER A 30 -10.08 3.30 -5.90
CA SER A 30 -9.29 2.08 -6.06
C SER A 30 -8.92 1.84 -7.54
N LEU A 31 -9.82 2.15 -8.48
CA LEU A 31 -9.49 2.16 -9.91
C LEU A 31 -8.42 3.20 -10.25
N TYR A 32 -8.52 4.41 -9.71
CA TYR A 32 -7.53 5.49 -9.84
C TYR A 32 -6.13 5.01 -9.44
N THR A 33 -6.03 4.31 -8.31
CA THR A 33 -4.76 3.73 -7.84
C THR A 33 -4.29 2.59 -8.74
N ALA A 34 -5.20 1.68 -9.13
CA ALA A 34 -4.87 0.56 -10.02
C ALA A 34 -4.33 1.07 -11.37
N LEU A 35 -5.04 2.00 -12.01
CA LEU A 35 -4.65 2.62 -13.28
C LEU A 35 -3.28 3.29 -13.19
N ALA A 36 -3.04 4.12 -12.18
CA ALA A 36 -1.74 4.78 -12.02
C ALA A 36 -0.59 3.76 -11.87
N SER A 37 -0.76 2.75 -11.02
CA SER A 37 0.25 1.70 -10.84
C SER A 37 0.48 0.85 -12.10
N TYR A 38 -0.59 0.64 -12.88
CA TYR A 38 -0.54 -0.06 -14.16
C TYR A 38 0.23 0.75 -15.22
N LEU A 39 -0.14 2.02 -15.40
CA LEU A 39 0.51 2.91 -16.38
C LEU A 39 1.98 3.12 -16.06
N ASP A 40 2.33 3.27 -14.79
CA ASP A 40 3.72 3.41 -14.35
C ASP A 40 4.56 2.17 -14.70
N ALA A 41 4.00 0.97 -14.49
CA ALA A 41 4.65 -0.28 -14.88
C ALA A 41 4.78 -0.43 -16.40
N ARG A 42 3.72 -0.17 -17.15
CA ARG A 42 3.69 -0.33 -18.60
C ARG A 42 4.59 0.69 -19.31
N CYS A 43 4.61 1.94 -18.86
CA CYS A 43 5.49 2.98 -19.37
C CYS A 43 6.97 2.62 -19.17
N ALA A 44 7.31 1.91 -18.10
CA ALA A 44 8.67 1.42 -17.83
C ALA A 44 9.01 0.09 -18.55
N GLY A 45 8.11 -0.46 -19.37
CA GLY A 45 8.27 -1.80 -19.96
C GLY A 45 8.33 -2.92 -18.92
N GLY A 46 7.80 -2.67 -17.73
CA GLY A 46 7.87 -3.54 -16.56
C GLY A 46 6.67 -4.45 -16.40
N ARG A 47 6.69 -5.19 -15.29
CA ARG A 47 5.56 -6.03 -14.87
C ARG A 47 4.65 -5.34 -13.87
N TRP A 48 3.36 -5.57 -14.02
CA TRP A 48 2.30 -5.17 -13.12
C TRP A 48 1.60 -6.41 -12.55
N LEU A 49 1.70 -6.58 -11.24
CA LEU A 49 1.19 -7.76 -10.54
C LEU A 49 -0.10 -7.45 -9.79
N LEU A 50 -0.89 -8.49 -9.52
CA LEU A 50 -2.07 -8.40 -8.67
C LEU A 50 -1.87 -9.22 -7.37
N ARG A 51 -2.13 -8.60 -6.22
CA ARG A 51 -2.13 -9.28 -4.92
C ARG A 51 -3.44 -9.01 -4.17
N ILE A 52 -4.14 -10.06 -3.77
CA ILE A 52 -5.33 -9.97 -2.94
C ILE A 52 -4.92 -10.05 -1.47
N ASP A 53 -5.10 -8.95 -0.75
CA ASP A 53 -4.74 -8.80 0.66
C ASP A 53 -5.89 -9.32 1.56
N ASP A 54 -6.05 -10.65 1.64
CA ASP A 54 -7.17 -11.39 2.25
C ASP A 54 -6.85 -12.04 3.61
N LEU A 55 -5.86 -11.51 4.35
CA LEU A 55 -5.47 -12.07 5.65
C LEU A 55 -6.53 -11.91 6.75
N ASP A 56 -7.22 -10.78 6.75
CA ASP A 56 -8.29 -10.47 7.69
C ASP A 56 -9.64 -10.91 7.12
N VAL A 57 -9.96 -12.20 7.34
CA VAL A 57 -11.16 -12.86 6.81
C VAL A 57 -12.44 -12.13 7.24
N GLN A 58 -12.47 -11.52 8.43
CA GLN A 58 -13.64 -10.79 8.93
C GLN A 58 -13.96 -9.54 8.09
N ARG A 59 -12.95 -8.95 7.45
CA ARG A 59 -13.12 -7.81 6.55
C ARG A 59 -13.37 -8.23 5.10
N CYS A 60 -13.12 -9.49 4.77
CA CYS A 60 -13.28 -10.02 3.42
C CYS A 60 -14.74 -10.42 3.18
N GLN A 61 -15.25 -10.12 2.00
CA GLN A 61 -16.59 -10.52 1.58
C GLN A 61 -16.49 -11.64 0.52
N PRO A 62 -17.27 -12.73 0.65
CA PRO A 62 -17.27 -13.81 -0.33
C PRO A 62 -17.49 -13.31 -1.77
N GLY A 63 -16.74 -13.87 -2.73
CA GLY A 63 -16.85 -13.53 -4.16
C GLY A 63 -16.29 -12.15 -4.56
N MET A 64 -15.84 -11.31 -3.60
CA MET A 64 -15.32 -9.98 -3.92
C MET A 64 -13.94 -10.01 -4.58
N ALA A 65 -13.09 -10.97 -4.26
CA ALA A 65 -11.82 -11.13 -4.97
C ALA A 65 -12.07 -11.34 -6.47
N ASP A 66 -12.90 -12.32 -6.84
CA ASP A 66 -13.24 -12.60 -8.24
C ASP A 66 -13.94 -11.42 -8.92
N SER A 67 -14.76 -10.67 -8.18
CA SER A 67 -15.42 -9.47 -8.71
C SER A 67 -14.43 -8.35 -9.00
N ILE A 68 -13.42 -8.16 -8.13
CA ILE A 68 -12.32 -7.21 -8.36
C ILE A 68 -11.53 -7.61 -9.62
N LEU A 69 -11.19 -8.89 -9.78
CA LEU A 69 -10.48 -9.40 -10.96
C LEU A 69 -11.27 -9.09 -12.24
N ARG A 70 -12.56 -9.43 -12.28
CA ARG A 70 -13.44 -9.11 -13.41
C ARG A 70 -13.54 -7.61 -13.69
N GLN A 71 -13.62 -6.79 -12.65
CA GLN A 71 -13.65 -5.34 -12.82
C GLN A 71 -12.34 -4.83 -13.44
N LEU A 72 -11.17 -5.33 -13.04
CA LEU A 72 -9.90 -4.95 -13.66
C LEU A 72 -9.84 -5.38 -15.14
N GLU A 73 -10.23 -6.62 -15.47
CA GLU A 73 -10.30 -7.14 -16.84
C GLU A 73 -11.23 -6.28 -17.72
N GLN A 74 -12.41 -5.92 -17.21
CA GLN A 74 -13.38 -5.06 -17.91
C GLN A 74 -12.83 -3.65 -18.20
N HIS A 75 -11.87 -3.18 -17.40
CA HIS A 75 -11.18 -1.91 -17.61
C HIS A 75 -9.87 -2.07 -18.40
N GLY A 76 -9.58 -3.26 -18.95
CA GLY A 76 -8.35 -3.52 -19.72
C GLY A 76 -7.07 -3.49 -18.89
N LEU A 77 -7.17 -3.63 -17.56
CA LEU A 77 -6.03 -3.62 -16.64
C LEU A 77 -5.55 -5.05 -16.39
N GLU A 78 -4.78 -5.59 -17.34
CA GLU A 78 -4.27 -6.97 -17.32
C GLU A 78 -2.99 -7.08 -16.47
N TRP A 79 -2.91 -8.09 -15.62
CA TRP A 79 -1.73 -8.40 -14.79
C TRP A 79 -0.88 -9.51 -15.40
N ASP A 80 0.43 -9.51 -15.13
CA ASP A 80 1.38 -10.35 -15.88
C ASP A 80 1.63 -11.75 -15.28
N GLU A 81 1.23 -11.97 -14.03
CA GLU A 81 1.46 -13.23 -13.30
C GLU A 81 0.20 -13.61 -12.52
N ALA A 82 0.04 -14.89 -12.21
CA ALA A 82 -1.13 -15.37 -11.46
C ALA A 82 -1.33 -14.55 -10.15
N PRO A 83 -2.57 -14.10 -9.85
CA PRO A 83 -2.82 -13.30 -8.67
C PRO A 83 -2.37 -14.01 -7.38
N ARG A 84 -1.65 -13.27 -6.54
CA ARG A 84 -1.21 -13.76 -5.23
C ARG A 84 -2.31 -13.52 -4.20
N TYR A 85 -2.64 -14.52 -3.39
CA TYR A 85 -3.58 -14.39 -2.27
C TYR A 85 -2.81 -14.53 -0.97
N GLN A 86 -2.77 -13.49 -0.13
CA GLN A 86 -1.95 -13.49 1.08
C GLN A 86 -2.32 -14.63 2.05
N SER A 87 -3.58 -15.03 2.07
CA SER A 87 -4.09 -16.17 2.85
C SER A 87 -3.35 -17.48 2.58
N ARG A 88 -2.75 -17.65 1.39
CA ARG A 88 -1.97 -18.83 0.99
C ARG A 88 -0.51 -18.81 1.41
N TYR A 89 -0.03 -17.69 2.00
CA TYR A 89 1.38 -17.48 2.34
C TYR A 89 1.58 -17.21 3.84
N ARG A 90 0.65 -17.66 4.70
CA ARG A 90 0.72 -17.45 6.16
C ARG A 90 2.01 -18.02 6.77
N GLU A 91 2.43 -19.21 6.33
CA GLU A 91 3.64 -19.87 6.83
C GLU A 91 4.90 -19.05 6.56
N LEU A 92 4.98 -18.40 5.41
CA LEU A 92 6.08 -17.50 5.05
C LEU A 92 6.14 -16.30 6.01
N TYR A 93 4.99 -15.69 6.35
CA TYR A 93 4.96 -14.57 7.29
C TYR A 93 5.36 -15.00 8.69
N GLU A 94 4.87 -16.17 9.14
CA GLU A 94 5.24 -16.75 10.43
C GLU A 94 6.73 -17.09 10.51
N ALA A 95 7.34 -17.57 9.41
CA ALA A 95 8.79 -17.80 9.35
C ALA A 95 9.60 -16.50 9.50
N ARG A 96 9.18 -15.41 8.85
CA ARG A 96 9.83 -14.09 9.01
C ARG A 96 9.61 -13.51 10.40
N LEU A 97 8.44 -13.71 10.99
CA LEU A 97 8.17 -13.33 12.37
C LEU A 97 9.03 -14.13 13.36
N LYS A 98 9.24 -15.43 13.11
CA LYS A 98 10.15 -16.28 13.90
C LYS A 98 11.58 -15.76 13.85
N GLN A 99 12.08 -15.36 12.67
CA GLN A 99 13.41 -14.75 12.52
C GLN A 99 13.55 -13.49 13.40
N LEU A 100 12.54 -12.61 13.40
CA LEU A 100 12.54 -11.41 14.24
C LEU A 100 12.55 -11.74 15.73
N ARG A 101 11.85 -12.81 16.15
CA ARG A 101 11.84 -13.28 17.54
C ARG A 101 13.20 -13.80 17.98
N GLU A 102 13.84 -14.61 17.14
CA GLU A 102 15.18 -15.16 17.40
C GLU A 102 16.24 -14.06 17.56
N ASN A 103 16.03 -12.91 16.88
CA ASN A 103 16.89 -11.73 16.98
C ASN A 103 16.46 -10.74 18.07
N ALA A 104 15.45 -11.05 18.90
CA ALA A 104 14.90 -10.17 19.93
C ALA A 104 14.38 -8.80 19.42
N GLU A 105 13.95 -8.73 18.16
CA GLU A 105 13.43 -7.52 17.50
C GLU A 105 11.94 -7.28 17.78
N VAL A 106 11.28 -8.23 18.43
CA VAL A 106 9.85 -8.16 18.76
C VAL A 106 9.59 -8.47 20.23
N TYR A 107 8.49 -7.94 20.75
CA TYR A 107 8.04 -8.24 22.11
C TYR A 107 6.52 -8.36 22.18
N ALA A 108 6.04 -9.05 23.21
CA ALA A 108 4.61 -9.26 23.45
C ALA A 108 3.96 -8.04 24.11
N CYS A 109 2.74 -7.73 23.67
CA CYS A 109 1.93 -6.63 24.16
C CYS A 109 0.52 -7.14 24.53
N ASP A 110 0.16 -6.95 25.80
CA ASP A 110 -1.15 -7.30 26.37
C ASP A 110 -2.14 -6.11 26.42
N CYS A 111 -1.72 -4.91 26.02
CA CYS A 111 -2.57 -3.70 26.09
C CYS A 111 -3.88 -3.89 25.32
N SER A 112 -4.99 -3.64 26.00
CA SER A 112 -6.33 -3.68 25.39
C SER A 112 -6.53 -2.53 24.38
N ARG A 113 -7.58 -2.61 23.55
CA ARG A 113 -7.96 -1.50 22.66
C ARG A 113 -8.36 -0.25 23.45
N SER A 114 -9.02 -0.40 24.60
CA SER A 114 -9.39 0.69 25.49
C SER A 114 -8.18 1.33 26.20
N ASP A 115 -7.20 0.52 26.61
CA ASP A 115 -5.94 1.02 27.16
C ASP A 115 -5.16 1.85 26.13
N GLN A 116 -5.26 1.46 24.86
CA GLN A 116 -4.64 2.14 23.74
C GLN A 116 -5.36 3.45 23.41
N ALA A 117 -6.69 3.42 23.23
CA ALA A 117 -7.47 4.61 22.84
C ALA A 117 -7.32 5.82 23.80
N SER A 118 -7.06 5.59 25.08
CA SER A 118 -6.90 6.67 26.07
C SER A 118 -5.46 7.18 26.23
N ARG A 119 -4.47 6.50 25.64
CA ARG A 119 -3.04 6.74 25.93
C ARG A 119 -2.14 6.83 24.70
N LEU A 120 -2.59 6.37 23.54
CA LEU A 120 -1.84 6.51 22.30
C LEU A 120 -1.77 7.99 21.93
N ARG A 121 -0.56 8.48 21.70
CA ARG A 121 -0.37 9.81 21.14
C ARG A 121 -0.84 9.79 19.69
N ILE A 122 -1.63 10.79 19.29
CA ILE A 122 -1.97 10.96 17.88
C ILE A 122 -0.86 11.80 17.23
N ALA A 123 -0.13 11.19 16.30
CA ALA A 123 0.84 11.86 15.45
C ALA A 123 0.24 12.06 14.05
N LEU A 124 1.06 12.58 13.13
CA LEU A 124 0.66 12.89 11.75
C LEU A 124 0.09 11.66 11.02
N ASP A 125 0.70 10.50 11.20
CA ASP A 125 0.33 9.26 10.49
C ASP A 125 -0.63 8.35 11.28
N GLY A 126 -1.16 8.85 12.40
CA GLY A 126 -2.09 8.13 13.25
C GLY A 126 -1.55 7.87 14.66
N PRO A 127 -2.15 6.91 15.39
CA PRO A 127 -1.84 6.68 16.79
C PRO A 127 -0.50 5.94 16.99
N VAL A 128 0.33 6.45 17.89
CA VAL A 128 1.71 6.00 18.16
C VAL A 128 1.79 5.33 19.51
N TYR A 129 2.29 4.09 19.53
CA TYR A 129 2.46 3.30 20.75
C TYR A 129 3.80 3.59 21.42
N ASP A 130 3.75 3.81 22.74
CA ASP A 130 4.84 4.32 23.60
C ASP A 130 5.90 3.28 23.99
N GLY A 131 5.73 2.01 23.60
CA GLY A 131 6.68 0.95 23.91
C GLY A 131 6.61 0.42 25.35
N ARG A 132 5.57 0.74 26.15
CA ARG A 132 5.50 0.36 27.57
C ARG A 132 5.62 -1.14 27.88
N CYS A 133 5.35 -2.01 26.92
CA CYS A 133 5.48 -3.46 27.11
C CYS A 133 6.86 -4.01 26.76
N ARG A 134 7.79 -3.18 26.24
CA ARG A 134 9.14 -3.59 25.81
C ARG A 134 9.88 -4.42 26.85
N GLU A 135 9.90 -3.95 28.10
CA GLU A 135 10.70 -4.53 29.19
C GLU A 135 9.90 -5.38 30.18
N ARG A 136 8.62 -5.67 29.88
CA ARG A 136 7.72 -6.38 30.81
C ARG A 136 7.89 -7.91 30.80
N GLY A 137 8.70 -8.47 29.89
CA GLY A 137 8.95 -9.91 29.82
C GLY A 137 7.68 -10.76 29.61
N LEU A 138 6.68 -10.21 28.92
CA LEU A 138 5.40 -10.88 28.71
C LEU A 138 5.56 -12.15 27.86
N ARG A 139 4.84 -13.21 28.23
CA ARG A 139 4.75 -14.42 27.41
C ARG A 139 4.00 -14.11 26.12
N GLU A 140 4.49 -14.62 25.00
CA GLU A 140 3.89 -14.32 23.69
C GLU A 140 2.53 -14.98 23.45
N ALA A 141 2.27 -16.11 24.11
CA ALA A 141 1.02 -16.83 23.95
C ALA A 141 -0.15 -15.94 24.35
N GLN A 142 -1.09 -15.71 23.42
CA GLN A 142 -2.30 -14.90 23.59
C GLN A 142 -2.10 -13.37 23.67
N HIS A 143 -0.97 -12.86 23.19
CA HIS A 143 -0.67 -11.42 23.12
C HIS A 143 -0.34 -10.98 21.69
N ALA A 144 -0.52 -9.69 21.41
CA ALA A 144 -0.03 -9.12 20.16
C ALA A 144 1.50 -9.08 20.16
N LEU A 145 2.13 -9.22 19.00
CA LEU A 145 3.57 -9.02 18.85
C LEU A 145 3.81 -7.69 18.15
N ARG A 146 4.69 -6.87 18.73
CA ARG A 146 5.10 -5.57 18.17
C ARG A 146 6.57 -5.60 17.77
N LEU A 147 6.91 -4.86 16.72
CA LEU A 147 8.30 -4.57 16.39
C LEU A 147 8.85 -3.58 17.43
N ARG A 148 10.05 -3.84 17.95
CA ARG A 148 10.83 -2.89 18.73
C ARG A 148 11.53 -1.95 17.74
N THR A 149 11.01 -0.74 17.60
CA THR A 149 11.61 0.25 16.70
C THR A 149 12.85 0.91 17.34
N PRO A 150 13.89 1.21 16.54
CA PRO A 150 15.07 1.92 17.04
C PRO A 150 14.76 3.39 17.31
N GLU A 151 15.70 4.09 17.93
CA GLU A 151 15.65 5.55 18.05
C GLU A 151 16.14 6.25 16.78
N GLY A 152 15.85 7.55 16.67
CA GLY A 152 16.28 8.41 15.57
C GLY A 152 15.15 8.75 14.60
N SER A 153 15.54 9.14 13.39
CA SER A 153 14.65 9.60 12.33
C SER A 153 14.77 8.72 11.10
N LEU A 154 13.67 8.56 10.35
CA LEU A 154 13.67 7.90 9.05
C LEU A 154 13.22 8.88 7.97
N SER A 155 13.95 8.94 6.86
CA SER A 155 13.60 9.70 5.67
C SER A 155 13.63 8.81 4.43
N PHE A 156 12.77 9.10 3.45
CA PHE A 156 12.88 8.55 2.11
C PHE A 156 12.37 9.54 1.06
N GLU A 157 12.78 9.32 -0.19
CA GLU A 157 12.30 10.09 -1.34
C GLU A 157 11.04 9.43 -1.92
N ASP A 158 9.93 10.16 -1.93
CA ASP A 158 8.72 9.77 -2.64
C ASP A 158 8.67 10.44 -4.02
N ALA A 159 8.36 9.67 -5.06
CA ALA A 159 8.35 10.18 -6.43
C ALA A 159 7.25 11.24 -6.70
N ILE A 160 6.25 11.37 -5.83
CA ILE A 160 5.19 12.39 -5.92
C ILE A 160 5.30 13.37 -4.75
N GLN A 161 5.42 12.89 -3.52
CA GLN A 161 5.39 13.72 -2.30
C GLN A 161 6.75 14.36 -1.96
N GLY A 162 7.81 14.01 -2.69
CA GLY A 162 9.17 14.46 -2.43
C GLY A 162 9.79 13.81 -1.20
N ARG A 163 10.85 14.43 -0.66
CA ARG A 163 11.51 13.95 0.55
C ARG A 163 10.59 14.09 1.76
N VAL A 164 10.29 12.95 2.40
CA VAL A 164 9.50 12.89 3.64
C VAL A 164 10.35 12.36 4.78
N THR A 165 10.12 12.88 6.00
CA THR A 165 10.84 12.49 7.22
C THR A 165 9.88 12.31 8.38
N ARG A 166 10.20 11.36 9.27
CA ARG A 166 9.51 11.08 10.53
C ARG A 166 10.51 10.81 11.63
N GLU A 167 10.21 11.28 12.82
CA GLU A 167 10.89 10.86 14.04
C GLU A 167 10.35 9.50 14.47
N ILE A 168 11.19 8.49 14.63
CA ILE A 168 10.74 7.10 14.79
C ILE A 168 9.94 6.93 16.08
N GLY A 169 10.49 7.34 17.22
CA GLY A 169 9.78 7.21 18.50
C GLY A 169 8.53 8.08 18.59
N ALA A 170 8.50 9.18 17.84
CA ALA A 170 7.46 10.18 17.93
C ALA A 170 6.31 9.95 16.94
N ASP A 171 6.60 9.61 15.70
CA ASP A 171 5.59 9.56 14.65
C ASP A 171 5.24 8.13 14.23
N ILE A 172 6.06 7.14 14.59
CA ILE A 172 5.90 5.74 14.18
C ILE A 172 5.62 4.86 15.40
N GLY A 173 6.55 4.82 16.35
CA GLY A 173 6.51 3.96 17.54
C GLY A 173 6.51 2.46 17.22
N ASP A 174 6.21 1.64 18.24
CA ASP A 174 6.20 0.18 18.06
C ASP A 174 4.87 -0.31 17.52
N PHE A 175 4.88 -0.75 16.26
CA PHE A 175 3.69 -1.21 15.57
C PHE A 175 3.52 -2.73 15.62
N VAL A 176 2.27 -3.18 15.44
CA VAL A 176 1.90 -4.60 15.55
C VAL A 176 2.31 -5.36 14.28
N LEU A 177 3.05 -6.46 14.46
CA LEU A 177 3.37 -7.42 13.40
C LEU A 177 2.45 -8.65 13.43
N ARG A 178 1.88 -8.98 14.59
CA ARG A 178 0.85 -10.01 14.74
C ARG A 178 -0.15 -9.60 15.80
N ARG A 179 -1.43 -9.63 15.45
CA ARG A 179 -2.53 -9.29 16.36
C ARG A 179 -2.71 -10.35 17.44
N ARG A 180 -3.43 -9.98 18.50
CA ARG A 180 -3.76 -10.90 19.61
C ARG A 180 -4.56 -12.13 19.17
N ASP A 181 -5.39 -11.98 18.15
CA ASP A 181 -6.17 -13.06 17.52
C ASP A 181 -5.35 -13.91 16.53
N GLY A 182 -4.03 -13.68 16.44
CA GLY A 182 -3.13 -14.44 15.58
C GLY A 182 -3.06 -13.95 14.14
N ILE A 183 -3.87 -12.97 13.73
CA ILE A 183 -3.81 -12.44 12.36
C ILE A 183 -2.48 -11.68 12.16
N ILE A 184 -1.77 -12.04 11.09
CA ILE A 184 -0.56 -11.34 10.64
C ILE A 184 -0.89 -9.87 10.33
N GLY A 185 -0.07 -8.96 10.86
CA GLY A 185 -0.21 -7.53 10.67
C GLY A 185 0.12 -7.10 9.23
N TYR A 186 -0.60 -6.07 8.77
CA TYR A 186 -0.46 -5.54 7.41
C TYR A 186 0.99 -5.17 7.04
N HIS A 187 1.73 -4.52 7.94
CA HIS A 187 3.11 -4.11 7.66
C HIS A 187 4.03 -5.32 7.41
N LEU A 188 3.87 -6.41 8.18
CA LEU A 188 4.65 -7.63 7.99
C LEU A 188 4.32 -8.31 6.67
N ALA A 189 3.04 -8.59 6.43
CA ALA A 189 2.62 -9.27 5.21
C ALA A 189 3.03 -8.48 3.96
N CYS A 190 2.79 -7.16 3.95
CA CYS A 190 3.19 -6.29 2.84
C CYS A 190 4.70 -6.30 2.64
N ALA A 191 5.51 -6.06 3.68
CA ALA A 191 6.97 -5.99 3.52
C ALA A 191 7.56 -7.30 2.97
N VAL A 192 7.06 -8.44 3.46
CA VAL A 192 7.49 -9.76 3.02
C VAL A 192 7.04 -10.04 1.58
N ASP A 193 5.78 -9.77 1.22
CA ASP A 193 5.30 -9.99 -0.14
C ASP A 193 5.99 -9.11 -1.18
N GLU A 194 6.31 -7.86 -0.83
CA GLU A 194 7.07 -6.96 -1.70
C GLU A 194 8.45 -7.55 -2.03
N ALA A 195 9.12 -8.15 -1.03
CA ALA A 195 10.39 -8.85 -1.23
C ALA A 195 10.23 -10.11 -2.09
N GLU A 196 9.30 -11.00 -1.74
CA GLU A 196 9.11 -12.29 -2.40
C GLU A 196 8.61 -12.14 -3.85
N GLN A 197 7.79 -11.13 -4.15
CA GLN A 197 7.34 -10.84 -5.52
C GLN A 197 8.35 -9.99 -6.32
N GLY A 198 9.47 -9.61 -5.68
CA GLY A 198 10.49 -8.75 -6.28
C GLY A 198 9.97 -7.37 -6.67
N ILE A 199 9.02 -6.82 -5.91
CA ILE A 199 8.47 -5.50 -6.20
C ILE A 199 9.59 -4.46 -6.06
N SER A 200 9.66 -3.59 -7.06
CA SER A 200 10.67 -2.54 -7.18
C SER A 200 10.07 -1.15 -7.03
N HIS A 201 8.77 -0.99 -7.35
CA HIS A 201 8.07 0.29 -7.36
C HIS A 201 6.66 0.10 -6.77
N VAL A 202 6.30 0.92 -5.81
CA VAL A 202 5.00 0.93 -5.17
C VAL A 202 4.32 2.25 -5.44
N VAL A 203 3.32 2.23 -6.32
CA VAL A 203 2.40 3.34 -6.56
C VAL A 203 1.10 3.05 -5.81
N ARG A 204 0.77 3.87 -4.80
CA ARG A 204 -0.42 3.67 -3.93
C ARG A 204 -0.96 4.98 -3.38
N GLY A 205 -2.12 4.95 -2.71
CA GLY A 205 -2.71 6.14 -2.09
C GLY A 205 -1.88 6.72 -0.93
N ALA A 206 -1.88 8.04 -0.77
CA ALA A 206 -1.14 8.79 0.23
C ALA A 206 -1.60 8.54 1.67
N ASP A 207 -2.79 7.98 1.86
CA ASP A 207 -3.22 7.46 3.16
C ASP A 207 -2.33 6.32 3.69
N LEU A 208 -1.54 5.69 2.81
CA LEU A 208 -0.57 4.65 3.18
C LEU A 208 0.86 5.19 3.32
N LEU A 209 1.08 6.50 3.27
CA LEU A 209 2.41 7.10 3.42
C LEU A 209 3.04 6.76 4.79
N GLY A 210 2.28 6.91 5.87
CA GLY A 210 2.70 6.47 7.20
C GLY A 210 3.04 4.98 7.28
N SER A 211 2.26 4.15 6.58
CA SER A 211 2.53 2.71 6.49
C SER A 211 3.86 2.39 5.79
N SER A 212 4.33 3.26 4.89
CA SER A 212 5.65 3.12 4.24
C SER A 212 6.77 3.22 5.25
N PHE A 213 6.70 4.14 6.21
CA PHE A 213 7.72 4.25 7.26
C PHE A 213 7.80 2.98 8.11
N CYS A 214 6.65 2.43 8.54
CA CYS A 214 6.62 1.14 9.24
C CYS A 214 7.23 0.01 8.39
N GLN A 215 6.87 -0.05 7.11
CA GLN A 215 7.36 -1.09 6.19
C GLN A 215 8.86 -0.95 5.92
N LEU A 216 9.37 0.27 5.76
CA LEU A 216 10.79 0.56 5.56
C LEU A 216 11.62 0.16 6.78
N LEU A 217 11.18 0.52 8.00
CA LEU A 217 11.86 0.06 9.23
C LEU A 217 11.89 -1.46 9.30
N LEU A 218 10.75 -2.12 9.06
CA LEU A 218 10.68 -3.57 9.09
C LEU A 218 11.57 -4.23 8.02
N MET A 219 11.61 -3.66 6.81
CA MET A 219 12.49 -4.12 5.74
C MET A 219 13.96 -3.97 6.11
N GLN A 220 14.35 -2.85 6.73
CA GLN A 220 15.71 -2.64 7.25
C GLN A 220 16.08 -3.70 8.28
N THR A 221 15.21 -3.95 9.27
CA THR A 221 15.43 -4.99 10.29
C THR A 221 15.55 -6.40 9.68
N LEU A 222 14.81 -6.69 8.62
CA LEU A 222 14.84 -7.98 7.92
C LEU A 222 15.94 -8.10 6.85
N GLY A 223 16.74 -7.05 6.62
CA GLY A 223 17.74 -7.02 5.53
C GLY A 223 17.12 -7.06 4.13
N ILE A 224 15.86 -6.62 3.99
CA ILE A 224 15.13 -6.55 2.73
C ILE A 224 15.43 -5.22 2.04
N ARG A 225 15.82 -5.27 0.76
CA ARG A 225 15.96 -4.06 -0.06
C ARG A 225 14.58 -3.48 -0.38
N PRO A 226 14.30 -2.21 -0.01
CA PRO A 226 12.98 -1.61 -0.20
C PRO A 226 12.70 -1.25 -1.67
N PRO A 227 11.41 -1.15 -2.06
CA PRO A 227 11.02 -0.57 -3.34
C PRO A 227 11.09 0.97 -3.30
N SER A 228 11.07 1.58 -4.47
CA SER A 228 10.76 3.01 -4.62
C SER A 228 9.27 3.25 -4.37
N TYR A 229 8.92 4.41 -3.80
CA TYR A 229 7.52 4.75 -3.49
C TYR A 229 7.03 5.97 -4.27
N ALA A 230 5.75 5.93 -4.63
CA ALA A 230 5.00 7.06 -5.14
C ALA A 230 3.61 7.07 -4.49
N HIS A 231 3.30 8.12 -3.73
CA HIS A 231 2.04 8.25 -3.01
C HIS A 231 1.07 9.21 -3.72
N LEU A 232 0.03 8.65 -4.32
CA LEU A 232 -1.02 9.39 -5.03
C LEU A 232 -1.96 10.08 -4.04
N PRO A 233 -2.44 11.31 -4.34
CA PRO A 233 -3.52 11.91 -3.56
C PRO A 233 -4.75 11.00 -3.47
N VAL A 234 -5.33 10.86 -2.28
CA VAL A 234 -6.56 10.08 -2.13
C VAL A 234 -7.78 10.87 -2.61
N LEU A 235 -8.67 10.22 -3.34
CA LEU A 235 -9.93 10.86 -3.74
C LEU A 235 -10.86 11.01 -2.54
N GLN A 236 -11.44 12.19 -2.37
CA GLN A 236 -12.40 12.53 -1.33
C GLN A 236 -13.70 13.03 -1.95
N ASP A 237 -14.82 12.82 -1.26
CA ASP A 237 -16.10 13.45 -1.63
C ASP A 237 -16.14 14.93 -1.23
N ALA A 238 -17.24 15.61 -1.58
CA ALA A 238 -17.46 17.02 -1.24
C ALA A 238 -17.48 17.31 0.28
N ARG A 239 -17.62 16.29 1.13
CA ARG A 239 -17.54 16.38 2.60
C ARG A 239 -16.14 16.06 3.13
N GLN A 240 -15.14 15.97 2.25
CA GLN A 240 -13.77 15.59 2.54
C GLN A 240 -13.62 14.16 3.11
N ALA A 241 -14.66 13.34 3.01
CA ALA A 241 -14.56 11.94 3.39
C ALA A 241 -13.86 11.18 2.26
N LYS A 242 -12.84 10.39 2.62
CA LYS A 242 -12.13 9.54 1.65
C LYS A 242 -13.12 8.63 0.94
N LEU A 243 -13.06 8.59 -0.39
CA LEU A 243 -13.80 7.58 -1.15
C LEU A 243 -13.33 6.19 -0.75
N SER A 244 -14.22 5.47 -0.09
CA SER A 244 -13.99 4.11 0.37
C SER A 244 -15.33 3.40 0.48
N LYS A 245 -15.27 2.07 0.53
CA LYS A 245 -16.45 1.23 0.78
C LYS A 245 -17.14 1.58 2.11
N GLN A 246 -16.35 1.93 3.13
CA GLN A 246 -16.87 2.32 4.45
C GLN A 246 -17.64 3.65 4.42
N ASN A 247 -17.27 4.54 3.50
CA ASN A 247 -17.94 5.82 3.29
C ASN A 247 -18.98 5.75 2.16
N HIS A 248 -19.49 4.55 1.86
CA HIS A 248 -20.54 4.32 0.86
C HIS A 248 -20.22 4.83 -0.55
N ALA A 249 -18.93 4.84 -0.94
CA ALA A 249 -18.55 5.19 -2.30
C ALA A 249 -19.19 4.18 -3.30
N PRO A 250 -19.80 4.66 -4.39
CA PRO A 250 -20.44 3.77 -5.36
C PRO A 250 -19.40 2.88 -6.04
N ALA A 251 -19.81 1.65 -6.33
CA ALA A 251 -18.99 0.72 -7.09
C ALA A 251 -18.87 1.18 -8.56
N ILE A 252 -17.69 1.01 -9.15
CA ILE A 252 -17.52 1.23 -10.59
C ILE A 252 -18.31 0.19 -11.38
N GLN A 253 -18.93 0.64 -12.48
CA GLN A 253 -19.72 -0.21 -13.35
C GLN A 253 -18.93 -0.62 -14.60
N ALA A 254 -19.02 -1.89 -14.96
CA ALA A 254 -18.36 -2.47 -16.13
C ALA A 254 -18.71 -1.74 -17.44
N LEU A 255 -20.00 -1.41 -17.62
CA LEU A 255 -20.51 -0.73 -18.81
C LEU A 255 -19.96 0.69 -18.98
N GLN A 256 -19.34 1.25 -17.93
CA GLN A 256 -18.76 2.59 -17.91
C GLN A 256 -17.22 2.54 -17.88
N ALA A 257 -16.59 1.41 -18.26
CA ALA A 257 -15.15 1.23 -18.14
C ALA A 257 -14.34 2.35 -18.82
N ALA A 258 -14.70 2.73 -20.04
CA ALA A 258 -14.07 3.84 -20.76
C ALA A 258 -14.19 5.18 -20.01
N ASP A 259 -15.40 5.53 -19.56
CA ASP A 259 -15.67 6.78 -18.84
C ASP A 259 -14.95 6.82 -17.49
N ASN A 260 -14.91 5.68 -16.77
CA ASN A 260 -14.17 5.55 -15.53
C ASN A 260 -12.67 5.79 -15.74
N LEU A 261 -12.08 5.17 -16.76
CA LEU A 261 -10.67 5.35 -17.12
C LEU A 261 -10.38 6.80 -17.53
N TRP A 262 -11.25 7.41 -18.35
CA TRP A 262 -11.14 8.81 -18.75
C TRP A 262 -11.13 9.72 -17.52
N ARG A 263 -12.09 9.53 -16.61
CA ARG A 263 -12.20 10.28 -15.35
C ARG A 263 -10.94 10.09 -14.50
N CYS A 264 -10.42 8.87 -14.38
CA CYS A 264 -9.18 8.61 -13.65
C CYS A 264 -7.97 9.30 -14.30
N LEU A 265 -7.84 9.33 -15.63
CA LEU A 265 -6.75 10.01 -16.33
C LEU A 265 -6.77 11.53 -16.13
N GLN A 266 -7.96 12.14 -16.11
CA GLN A 266 -8.15 13.55 -15.78
C GLN A 266 -7.72 13.82 -14.32
N LEU A 267 -8.15 12.98 -13.37
CA LEU A 267 -7.76 13.08 -11.95
C LEU A 267 -6.27 12.84 -11.72
N LEU A 268 -5.63 12.00 -12.55
CA LEU A 268 -4.19 11.79 -12.59
C LEU A 268 -3.44 12.90 -13.34
N GLN A 269 -4.13 13.96 -13.78
CA GLN A 269 -3.54 15.12 -14.47
C GLN A 269 -2.79 14.74 -15.76
N GLN A 270 -3.22 13.66 -16.42
CA GLN A 270 -2.61 13.20 -17.66
C GLN A 270 -3.16 13.95 -18.89
N ASN A 271 -4.40 14.45 -18.80
CA ASN A 271 -5.09 15.25 -19.81
C ASN A 271 -5.12 14.58 -21.20
N PRO A 272 -5.82 13.44 -21.37
CA PRO A 272 -6.04 12.84 -22.69
C PRO A 272 -6.71 13.82 -23.66
N PRO A 273 -6.35 13.79 -24.96
CA PRO A 273 -7.00 14.62 -25.96
C PRO A 273 -8.48 14.25 -26.11
N GLU A 274 -9.32 15.27 -26.40
CA GLU A 274 -10.78 15.17 -26.35
C GLU A 274 -11.37 14.20 -27.39
N ASP A 275 -10.64 13.93 -28.48
CA ASP A 275 -11.00 12.94 -29.50
C ASP A 275 -11.01 11.49 -28.97
N LEU A 276 -10.29 11.21 -27.88
CA LEU A 276 -10.32 9.92 -27.18
C LEU A 276 -11.49 9.81 -26.19
N ARG A 277 -12.28 10.87 -26.00
CA ARG A 277 -13.44 10.81 -25.11
C ARG A 277 -14.50 9.89 -25.68
N GLY A 278 -14.96 8.92 -24.87
CA GLY A 278 -15.90 7.89 -25.32
C GLY A 278 -15.27 6.77 -26.15
N ALA A 279 -13.94 6.79 -26.38
CA ALA A 279 -13.24 5.68 -27.00
C ALA A 279 -13.30 4.43 -26.10
N ALA A 280 -13.15 3.25 -26.71
CA ALA A 280 -13.04 2.00 -25.95
C ALA A 280 -11.80 2.03 -25.00
N PRO A 281 -11.77 1.19 -23.95
CA PRO A 281 -10.66 1.14 -23.01
C PRO A 281 -9.26 1.00 -23.65
N ALA A 282 -9.12 0.15 -24.67
CA ALA A 282 -7.82 -0.15 -25.27
C ALA A 282 -7.14 1.07 -25.93
N PRO A 283 -7.78 1.84 -26.85
CA PRO A 283 -7.22 3.09 -27.36
C PRO A 283 -6.80 4.08 -26.27
N LEU A 284 -7.64 4.24 -25.24
CA LEU A 284 -7.38 5.17 -24.14
C LEU A 284 -6.15 4.74 -23.31
N LEU A 285 -6.03 3.45 -23.00
CA LEU A 285 -4.88 2.89 -22.29
C LEU A 285 -3.61 2.97 -23.13
N ASN A 286 -3.67 2.68 -24.43
CA ASN A 286 -2.52 2.79 -25.32
C ASN A 286 -1.97 4.22 -25.35
N TRP A 287 -2.85 5.21 -25.48
CA TRP A 287 -2.46 6.61 -25.39
C TRP A 287 -1.87 6.92 -24.01
N ALA A 288 -2.52 6.48 -22.93
CA ALA A 288 -2.09 6.76 -21.57
C ALA A 288 -0.71 6.17 -21.24
N VAL A 289 -0.41 4.96 -21.71
CA VAL A 289 0.92 4.33 -21.53
C VAL A 289 2.00 5.13 -22.27
N ALA A 290 1.72 5.57 -23.50
CA ALA A 290 2.69 6.33 -24.31
C ALA A 290 2.95 7.75 -23.78
N HIS A 291 2.00 8.34 -23.04
CA HIS A 291 2.08 9.72 -22.56
C HIS A 291 2.15 9.84 -21.03
N TRP A 292 2.28 8.72 -20.32
CA TRP A 292 2.30 8.68 -18.87
C TRP A 292 3.45 9.55 -18.32
N ARG A 293 3.10 10.44 -17.39
CA ARG A 293 4.08 11.23 -16.65
C ARG A 293 3.66 11.31 -15.19
N LEU A 294 4.33 10.51 -14.35
CA LEU A 294 4.14 10.53 -12.90
C LEU A 294 4.37 11.93 -12.32
N SER A 295 5.35 12.67 -12.85
CA SER A 295 5.72 14.02 -12.41
C SER A 295 4.64 15.09 -12.66
N ARG A 296 3.60 14.81 -13.46
CA ARG A 296 2.45 15.71 -13.60
C ARG A 296 1.54 15.70 -12.37
N ILE A 297 1.59 14.65 -11.55
CA ILE A 297 0.73 14.51 -10.39
C ILE A 297 1.26 15.44 -9.29
N THR A 298 0.47 16.45 -8.94
CA THR A 298 0.80 17.38 -7.85
C THR A 298 0.89 16.66 -6.50
N ALA A 299 1.95 16.96 -5.74
CA ALA A 299 2.11 16.55 -4.36
C ALA A 299 0.99 17.11 -3.46
N ARG A 300 0.14 16.23 -2.95
CA ARG A 300 -0.89 16.52 -1.93
C ARG A 300 -1.42 15.23 -1.33
N GLN A 301 -2.01 15.33 -0.14
CA GLN A 301 -2.59 14.18 0.54
C GLN A 301 -3.91 13.72 -0.10
N ALA A 302 -4.73 14.66 -0.57
CA ALA A 302 -6.06 14.36 -1.09
C ALA A 302 -6.50 15.25 -2.25
N LEU A 303 -7.49 14.77 -3.00
CA LEU A 303 -8.19 15.43 -4.10
C LEU A 303 -9.70 15.39 -3.83
N THR A 304 -10.32 16.55 -3.65
CA THR A 304 -11.78 16.66 -3.50
C THR A 304 -12.45 16.58 -4.88
N LEU A 305 -13.42 15.68 -5.03
CA LEU A 305 -14.23 15.60 -6.24
C LEU A 305 -15.36 16.64 -6.19
N GLU A 306 -15.42 17.53 -7.19
CA GLU A 306 -16.43 18.59 -7.27
C GLU A 306 -17.82 18.09 -7.73
N THR A 307 -17.88 16.91 -8.33
CA THR A 307 -19.14 16.27 -8.77
C THR A 307 -19.27 14.91 -8.09
N PRO A 308 -20.44 14.55 -7.51
CA PRO A 308 -20.62 13.26 -6.87
C PRO A 308 -20.28 12.11 -7.83
N ALA A 309 -19.71 11.05 -7.26
CA ALA A 309 -19.22 9.88 -7.97
C ALA A 309 -20.33 9.19 -8.77
#